data_AF-A0A1W0WT35-F1
#
_entry.id   AF-A0A1W0WT35-F1
#
_cell.length_a   1.000
_cell.length_b   1.000
_cell.length_c   1.000
_cell.angle_alpha   90.00
_cell.angle_beta   90.00
_cell.angle_gamma   90.00
#
_symmetry.space_group_name_H-M   'P 1'
#
loop_
_entity.id
_entity.type
_entity.pdbx_description
1 polymer ?
#
loop_
_entity_poly.entity_id
_entity_poly.type
_entity_poly.pdbx_seq_one_letter_code
_entity_poly.pdbx_strand_id
1 'polypeptide(L)'
;MGRLFSSILLITLGVYLVGAQTTDTTLQERTHSEDVVDVVIKKITRANFASPDKGFMKRIACAESQYGTAPTTYANGYYGGVWQMDEANFLLTKNNITYPNLNEFHRKIFRSSLRIDWTKVVWQDLWKPLYSGLAARILLWIRQEAGHVIPDTLANQAVYWKTHYDIGGGTVEDFKAQVALCEGTLTCSGRMDLSIVLDGSGSVGATAFREALGFVNNLIETFSSANSTVAGDAGVRFAFMVYSDWQEIRFLLNNALTPAEMRRQVSTTYYPEGGTYTGAAITAAVNMFSESGPIRPGVAKVITVFTDGQSGDAVVGPASFAGRNEIDTFGVGIGTNINQLELTQIAQGKDDRTFMLSNFAGLAEFFRTMNEETCKIPQKPVLGAVTQDQVVKAEKRFFVFALPEEGITVVLDNKNGTTVSYYSYTDDTPSSAFNDGIINGTTHIPYRELSPKDNPQVYISVTGEEDTNHYEISVVQYESTPPPTTTPIPTTIAETTAEPTVPMTDPPTTTPIPTTVVLATDLATTVGTTAAVPTSVFVNASTPAGTDGPNTTTTSGATAIAVVNALFVWLSTTLMLSQ
;
A
#
# COMPACT_ATOMS: atom_id res chain seq x y z
N MET A 1 -38.02 22.49 -57.58
CA MET A 1 -38.27 21.63 -56.40
C MET A 1 -36.94 21.09 -55.92
N GLY A 2 -36.35 21.66 -54.87
CA GLY A 2 -35.11 21.16 -54.28
C GLY A 2 -35.22 21.25 -52.76
N ARG A 3 -35.29 20.10 -52.09
CA ARG A 3 -35.36 20.00 -50.62
C ARG A 3 -33.94 19.83 -50.08
N LEU A 4 -33.48 20.81 -49.30
CA LEU A 4 -32.31 20.69 -48.43
C LEU A 4 -32.73 19.91 -47.17
N PHE A 5 -32.14 18.73 -46.96
CA PHE A 5 -32.16 18.04 -45.67
C PHE A 5 -30.97 18.54 -44.84
N SER A 6 -31.25 19.14 -43.69
CA SER A 6 -30.24 19.48 -42.68
C SER A 6 -30.11 18.28 -41.73
N SER A 7 -28.95 17.65 -41.73
CA SER A 7 -28.61 16.55 -40.83
C SER A 7 -28.14 17.12 -39.50
N ILE A 8 -28.93 16.96 -38.44
CA ILE A 8 -28.52 17.23 -37.06
C ILE A 8 -27.92 15.93 -36.51
N LEU A 9 -26.60 15.97 -36.26
CA LEU A 9 -25.84 14.90 -35.60
C LEU A 9 -26.11 14.97 -34.09
N LEU A 10 -26.98 14.09 -33.60
CA LEU A 10 -27.20 13.87 -32.17
C LEU A 10 -26.04 13.03 -31.60
N ILE A 11 -25.08 13.70 -30.94
CA ILE A 11 -24.08 13.04 -30.10
C ILE A 11 -24.79 12.62 -28.80
N THR A 12 -25.15 11.34 -28.70
CA THR A 12 -25.68 10.76 -27.47
C THR A 12 -24.51 10.39 -26.57
N LEU A 13 -24.32 11.15 -25.48
CA LEU A 13 -23.42 10.78 -24.39
C LEU A 13 -24.08 9.63 -23.63
N GLY A 14 -23.71 8.39 -23.96
CA GLY A 14 -24.25 7.20 -23.31
C GLY A 14 -23.74 7.09 -21.88
N VAL A 15 -24.59 7.39 -20.89
CA VAL A 15 -24.37 6.99 -19.50
C VAL A 15 -24.64 5.49 -19.42
N TYR A 16 -23.59 4.69 -19.36
CA TYR A 16 -23.71 3.25 -19.14
C TYR A 16 -24.13 3.00 -17.69
N LEU A 17 -25.41 2.70 -17.48
CA LEU A 17 -25.91 2.11 -16.24
C LEU A 17 -25.49 0.63 -16.21
N VAL A 18 -24.23 0.36 -15.86
CA VAL A 18 -23.79 -0.98 -15.49
C VAL A 18 -24.26 -1.23 -14.05
N GLY A 19 -25.19 -2.15 -13.86
CA GLY A 19 -25.48 -2.66 -12.51
C GLY A 19 -24.20 -3.27 -11.94
N ALA A 20 -23.67 -2.66 -10.89
CA ALA A 20 -22.44 -3.06 -10.21
C ALA A 20 -22.55 -4.52 -9.71
N GLN A 21 -22.04 -5.48 -10.47
CA GLN A 21 -21.79 -6.83 -9.97
C GLN A 21 -20.41 -6.84 -9.31
N THR A 22 -20.37 -7.28 -8.06
CA THR A 22 -19.11 -7.46 -7.33
C THR A 22 -18.22 -8.46 -8.09
N THR A 23 -17.06 -8.00 -8.51
CA THR A 23 -15.99 -8.82 -9.05
C THR A 23 -15.25 -9.47 -7.90
N ASP A 24 -15.14 -10.79 -7.92
CA ASP A 24 -14.34 -11.58 -6.97
C ASP A 24 -13.60 -12.67 -7.74
N THR A 25 -12.33 -12.44 -8.04
CA THR A 25 -11.51 -13.39 -8.80
C THR A 25 -10.92 -14.48 -7.91
N THR A 26 -10.95 -14.34 -6.59
CA THR A 26 -10.34 -15.33 -5.68
C THR A 26 -10.99 -16.72 -5.71
N LEU A 27 -12.23 -16.79 -6.22
CA LEU A 27 -13.02 -18.02 -6.41
C LEU A 27 -12.98 -18.53 -7.85
N GLN A 28 -12.35 -17.79 -8.76
CA GLN A 28 -12.21 -18.15 -10.17
C GLN A 28 -10.97 -19.01 -10.35
N GLU A 29 -11.08 -20.06 -11.15
CA GLU A 29 -9.94 -20.96 -11.37
C GLU A 29 -8.82 -20.25 -12.14
N ARG A 30 -7.58 -20.53 -11.73
CA ARG A 30 -6.34 -20.10 -12.41
C ARG A 30 -6.10 -18.59 -12.48
N THR A 31 -6.90 -17.79 -11.80
CA THR A 31 -6.61 -16.36 -11.66
C THR A 31 -5.36 -16.16 -10.81
N HIS A 32 -4.60 -15.13 -11.12
CA HIS A 32 -3.32 -14.84 -10.51
C HIS A 32 -3.03 -13.35 -10.61
N SER A 33 -2.38 -12.83 -9.59
CA SER A 33 -1.80 -11.49 -9.49
C SER A 33 -1.45 -11.27 -8.01
N GLU A 34 -0.67 -10.23 -7.73
CA GLU A 34 -0.51 -9.77 -6.36
C GLU A 34 -1.86 -9.39 -5.72
N ASP A 35 -2.75 -8.72 -6.46
CA ASP A 35 -4.11 -8.37 -6.01
C ASP A 35 -4.91 -9.59 -5.55
N VAL A 36 -4.84 -10.69 -6.30
CA VAL A 36 -5.52 -11.95 -5.96
C VAL A 36 -4.98 -12.50 -4.63
N VAL A 37 -3.66 -12.50 -4.46
CA VAL A 37 -3.00 -12.97 -3.23
C VAL A 37 -3.39 -12.11 -2.04
N ASP A 38 -3.34 -10.79 -2.18
CA ASP A 38 -3.69 -9.84 -1.12
C ASP A 38 -5.16 -10.03 -0.68
N VAL A 39 -6.10 -10.17 -1.62
CA VAL A 39 -7.52 -10.41 -1.30
C VAL A 39 -7.71 -11.76 -0.61
N VAL A 40 -7.04 -12.84 -1.05
CA VAL A 40 -7.13 -14.15 -0.39
C VAL A 40 -6.65 -14.08 1.05
N ILE A 41 -5.46 -13.50 1.28
CA ILE A 41 -4.89 -13.36 2.63
C ILE A 41 -5.82 -12.52 3.50
N LYS A 42 -6.30 -11.39 2.97
CA LYS A 42 -7.24 -10.50 3.67
C LYS A 42 -8.53 -11.21 4.09
N LYS A 43 -9.12 -12.02 3.21
CA LYS A 43 -10.32 -12.82 3.52
C LYS A 43 -10.04 -13.84 4.62
N ILE A 44 -8.90 -14.54 4.56
CA ILE A 44 -8.47 -15.51 5.57
C ILE A 44 -8.24 -14.84 6.93
N THR A 45 -7.56 -13.68 6.94
CA THR A 45 -7.27 -12.91 8.16
C THR A 45 -8.55 -12.37 8.80
N ARG A 46 -9.44 -11.75 8.02
CA ARG A 46 -10.74 -11.26 8.50
C ARG A 46 -11.66 -12.34 9.06
N ALA A 47 -11.52 -13.56 8.55
CA ALA A 47 -12.27 -14.71 9.05
C ALA A 47 -11.84 -15.15 10.46
N ASN A 48 -10.67 -14.69 10.93
CA ASN A 48 -10.17 -14.79 12.30
C ASN A 48 -10.31 -16.19 12.94
N PHE A 49 -10.01 -17.23 12.17
CA PHE A 49 -10.04 -18.62 12.65
C PHE A 49 -8.65 -19.15 13.05
N ALA A 50 -7.58 -18.39 12.79
CA ALA A 50 -6.20 -18.80 13.00
C ALA A 50 -5.30 -17.60 13.36
N SER A 51 -4.24 -17.87 14.12
CA SER A 51 -3.26 -16.85 14.57
C SER A 51 -2.55 -16.16 13.41
N PRO A 52 -2.17 -14.87 13.48
CA PRO A 52 -1.53 -14.15 12.37
C PRO A 52 -0.36 -14.90 11.73
N ASP A 53 -0.23 -14.81 10.40
CA ASP A 53 0.84 -15.48 9.64
C ASP A 53 2.10 -14.63 9.48
N LYS A 54 2.14 -13.40 10.02
CA LYS A 54 3.32 -12.51 10.00
C LYS A 54 3.84 -12.23 8.58
N GLY A 55 2.92 -12.07 7.62
CA GLY A 55 3.22 -11.85 6.20
C GLY A 55 3.76 -13.07 5.45
N PHE A 56 3.91 -14.21 6.13
CA PHE A 56 4.54 -15.39 5.57
C PHE A 56 3.74 -15.98 4.40
N MET A 57 2.42 -15.94 4.43
CA MET A 57 1.59 -16.44 3.32
C MET A 57 1.84 -15.68 2.02
N LYS A 58 2.04 -14.35 2.07
CA LYS A 58 2.35 -13.54 0.89
C LYS A 58 3.72 -13.91 0.33
N ARG A 59 4.70 -14.12 1.21
CA ARG A 59 6.06 -14.57 0.85
C ARG A 59 6.08 -15.94 0.21
N ILE A 60 5.31 -16.90 0.72
CA ILE A 60 5.14 -18.21 0.08
C ILE A 60 4.59 -18.03 -1.33
N ALA A 61 3.50 -17.28 -1.50
CA ALA A 61 2.90 -17.06 -2.83
C ALA A 61 3.90 -16.40 -3.82
N CYS A 62 4.73 -15.48 -3.34
CA CYS A 62 5.84 -14.93 -4.13
C CYS A 62 6.89 -16.00 -4.48
N ALA A 63 7.44 -16.68 -3.48
CA ALA A 63 8.56 -17.61 -3.64
C ALA A 63 8.21 -18.82 -4.50
N GLU A 64 6.99 -19.34 -4.34
CA GLU A 64 6.54 -20.57 -4.98
C GLU A 64 6.06 -20.35 -6.41
N SER A 65 5.40 -19.22 -6.67
CA SER A 65 4.66 -19.04 -7.94
C SER A 65 4.69 -17.64 -8.51
N GLN A 66 5.43 -16.71 -7.91
CA GLN A 66 5.43 -15.30 -8.32
C GLN A 66 3.99 -14.74 -8.34
N TYR A 67 3.27 -14.96 -7.24
CA TYR A 67 1.84 -14.61 -7.10
C TYR A 67 0.92 -15.30 -8.13
N GLY A 68 1.33 -16.49 -8.58
CA GLY A 68 0.62 -17.36 -9.51
C GLY A 68 0.96 -17.15 -10.99
N THR A 69 1.91 -16.26 -11.30
CA THR A 69 2.33 -15.94 -12.68
C THR A 69 3.36 -16.93 -13.24
N ALA A 70 4.04 -17.71 -12.39
CA ALA A 70 5.03 -18.68 -12.84
C ALA A 70 4.39 -19.71 -13.80
N PRO A 71 5.02 -20.07 -14.93
CA PRO A 71 4.43 -20.95 -15.94
C PRO A 71 4.01 -22.34 -15.42
N THR A 72 4.65 -22.80 -14.35
CA THR A 72 4.38 -24.08 -13.71
C THR A 72 3.21 -24.05 -12.72
N THR A 73 2.72 -22.87 -12.34
CA THR A 73 1.74 -22.70 -11.24
C THR A 73 0.49 -23.55 -11.46
N TYR A 74 -0.06 -23.48 -12.66
CA TYR A 74 -1.29 -24.17 -13.08
C TYR A 74 -0.99 -25.23 -14.15
N ALA A 75 0.15 -25.91 -14.03
CA ALA A 75 0.56 -26.96 -14.95
C ALA A 75 -0.51 -28.07 -15.04
N ASN A 76 -0.62 -28.69 -16.21
CA ASN A 76 -1.63 -29.72 -16.45
C ASN A 76 -1.45 -30.90 -15.47
N GLY A 77 -2.53 -31.28 -14.79
CA GLY A 77 -2.52 -32.34 -13.78
C GLY A 77 -2.02 -31.92 -12.40
N TYR A 78 -1.58 -30.66 -12.21
CA TYR A 78 -1.16 -30.12 -10.92
C TYR A 78 -2.13 -29.03 -10.45
N TYR A 79 -2.63 -29.19 -9.22
CA TYR A 79 -3.71 -28.35 -8.68
C TYR A 79 -3.29 -27.52 -7.47
N GLY A 80 -2.00 -27.49 -7.11
CA GLY A 80 -1.48 -26.79 -5.93
C GLY A 80 -1.78 -25.29 -5.86
N GLY A 81 -2.14 -24.67 -6.99
CA GLY A 81 -2.56 -23.28 -7.08
C GLY A 81 -1.45 -22.30 -6.75
N VAL A 82 -1.79 -21.06 -6.38
CA VAL A 82 -0.81 -19.99 -6.13
C VAL A 82 0.18 -20.35 -5.02
N TRP A 83 -0.23 -21.15 -4.03
CA TRP A 83 0.63 -21.55 -2.91
C TRP A 83 1.43 -22.84 -3.14
N GLN A 84 1.41 -23.39 -4.37
CA GLN A 84 2.11 -24.61 -4.79
C GLN A 84 2.00 -25.76 -3.76
N MET A 85 0.79 -25.94 -3.22
CA MET A 85 0.52 -27.06 -2.33
C MET A 85 0.75 -28.38 -3.08
N ASP A 86 1.32 -29.41 -2.45
CA ASP A 86 1.34 -30.77 -3.03
C ASP A 86 0.14 -31.60 -2.55
N GLU A 87 -0.18 -32.68 -3.28
CA GLU A 87 -1.35 -33.50 -2.98
C GLU A 87 -1.25 -34.22 -1.62
N ALA A 88 -0.04 -34.62 -1.20
CA ALA A 88 0.16 -35.28 0.09
C ALA A 88 -0.12 -34.32 1.26
N ASN A 89 0.42 -33.11 1.19
CA ASN A 89 0.16 -32.04 2.15
C ASN A 89 -1.31 -31.63 2.12
N PHE A 90 -1.98 -31.60 0.96
CA PHE A 90 -3.42 -31.38 0.89
C PHE A 90 -4.20 -32.45 1.65
N LEU A 91 -3.86 -33.73 1.50
CA LEU A 91 -4.49 -34.81 2.25
C LEU A 91 -4.24 -34.70 3.77
N LEU A 92 -3.09 -34.17 4.20
CA LEU A 92 -2.86 -33.86 5.62
C LEU A 92 -3.86 -32.83 6.16
N THR A 93 -4.25 -31.83 5.36
CA THR A 93 -5.27 -30.82 5.76
C THR A 93 -6.67 -31.41 6.01
N LYS A 94 -6.86 -32.69 5.72
CA LYS A 94 -8.10 -33.45 5.95
C LYS A 94 -7.94 -34.58 6.96
N ASN A 95 -6.73 -34.85 7.43
CA ASN A 95 -6.44 -36.00 8.27
C ASN A 95 -6.76 -35.70 9.74
N ASN A 96 -8.05 -35.81 10.10
CA ASN A 96 -8.54 -35.63 11.46
C ASN A 96 -8.21 -36.79 12.41
N ILE A 97 -7.64 -37.89 11.90
CA ILE A 97 -7.16 -39.01 12.73
C ILE A 97 -5.82 -38.64 13.35
N THR A 98 -4.89 -38.16 12.52
CA THR A 98 -3.56 -37.73 13.00
C THR A 98 -3.64 -36.39 13.73
N TYR A 99 -4.52 -35.48 13.28
CA TYR A 99 -4.69 -34.16 13.87
C TYR A 99 -6.13 -33.98 14.38
N PRO A 100 -6.48 -34.46 15.59
CA PRO A 100 -7.87 -34.46 16.07
C PRO A 100 -8.48 -33.06 16.22
N ASN A 101 -7.67 -32.05 16.52
CA ASN A 101 -8.09 -30.64 16.63
C ASN A 101 -8.56 -30.04 15.28
N LEU A 102 -8.23 -30.70 14.16
CA LEU A 102 -8.55 -30.25 12.82
C LEU A 102 -10.06 -30.18 12.56
N ASN A 103 -10.85 -31.05 13.20
CA ASN A 103 -12.32 -31.00 13.13
C ASN A 103 -12.87 -29.67 13.67
N GLU A 104 -12.31 -29.18 14.78
CA GLU A 104 -12.70 -27.87 15.31
C GLU A 104 -12.21 -26.74 14.42
N PHE A 105 -11.00 -26.85 13.87
CA PHE A 105 -10.45 -25.87 12.95
C PHE A 105 -11.32 -25.73 11.68
N HIS A 106 -11.72 -26.84 11.05
CA HIS A 106 -12.64 -26.84 9.90
C HIS A 106 -13.99 -26.21 10.25
N ARG A 107 -14.50 -26.47 11.46
CA ARG A 107 -15.75 -25.85 11.95
C ARG A 107 -15.61 -24.35 12.13
N LYS A 108 -14.45 -23.85 12.57
CA LYS A 108 -14.16 -22.41 12.62
C LYS A 108 -14.17 -21.79 11.23
N ILE A 109 -13.56 -22.43 10.22
CA ILE A 109 -13.61 -21.98 8.82
C ILE A 109 -15.07 -21.86 8.34
N PHE A 110 -15.89 -22.89 8.56
CA PHE A 110 -17.30 -22.87 8.15
C PHE A 110 -18.14 -21.80 8.86
N ARG A 111 -17.88 -21.57 10.15
CA ARG A 111 -18.57 -20.57 10.97
C ARG A 111 -18.15 -19.13 10.66
N SER A 112 -16.95 -18.95 10.09
CA SER A 112 -16.41 -17.64 9.70
C SER A 112 -17.17 -17.01 8.52
N SER A 113 -16.73 -15.82 8.10
CA SER A 113 -17.22 -15.13 6.91
C SER A 113 -16.99 -15.91 5.61
N LEU A 114 -16.04 -16.85 5.58
CA LEU A 114 -15.74 -17.64 4.37
C LEU A 114 -16.84 -18.63 4.02
N ARG A 115 -17.56 -19.17 5.02
CA ARG A 115 -18.65 -20.16 4.83
C ARG A 115 -18.25 -21.40 4.02
N ILE A 116 -16.96 -21.77 4.02
CA ILE A 116 -16.44 -22.93 3.28
C ILE A 116 -16.47 -24.17 4.18
N ASP A 117 -17.11 -25.24 3.71
CA ASP A 117 -17.03 -26.57 4.30
C ASP A 117 -15.77 -27.29 3.77
N TRP A 118 -14.66 -27.14 4.49
CA TRP A 118 -13.36 -27.69 4.07
C TRP A 118 -13.38 -29.20 3.84
N THR A 119 -14.26 -29.92 4.54
CA THR A 119 -14.35 -31.38 4.42
C THR A 119 -14.82 -31.84 3.03
N LYS A 120 -15.49 -30.96 2.27
CA LYS A 120 -16.00 -31.22 0.92
C LYS A 120 -15.08 -30.75 -0.20
N VAL A 121 -14.08 -29.93 0.12
CA VAL A 121 -13.12 -29.40 -0.86
C VAL A 121 -12.33 -30.56 -1.45
N VAL A 122 -12.17 -30.64 -2.77
CA VAL A 122 -11.34 -31.67 -3.43
C VAL A 122 -10.03 -31.09 -3.94
N TRP A 123 -9.08 -31.95 -4.32
CA TRP A 123 -7.75 -31.53 -4.77
C TRP A 123 -7.84 -30.51 -5.93
N GLN A 124 -8.80 -30.72 -6.84
CA GLN A 124 -9.00 -29.88 -8.01
C GLN A 124 -9.49 -28.48 -7.67
N ASP A 125 -10.15 -28.28 -6.52
CA ASP A 125 -10.63 -26.96 -6.11
C ASP A 125 -9.48 -25.97 -5.84
N LEU A 126 -8.26 -26.45 -5.59
CA LEU A 126 -7.11 -25.60 -5.28
C LEU A 126 -6.62 -24.76 -6.47
N TRP A 127 -7.11 -25.03 -7.69
CA TRP A 127 -6.99 -24.08 -8.80
C TRP A 127 -7.66 -22.73 -8.51
N LYS A 128 -8.59 -22.65 -7.56
CA LYS A 128 -9.14 -21.38 -7.05
C LYS A 128 -8.18 -20.82 -5.99
N PRO A 129 -7.68 -19.58 -6.13
CA PRO A 129 -6.72 -19.00 -5.20
C PRO A 129 -7.15 -19.02 -3.72
N LEU A 130 -8.43 -18.78 -3.42
CA LEU A 130 -8.93 -18.83 -2.04
C LEU A 130 -8.77 -20.22 -1.42
N TYR A 131 -8.96 -21.28 -2.21
CA TYR A 131 -8.88 -22.65 -1.74
C TYR A 131 -7.42 -23.10 -1.58
N SER A 132 -6.52 -22.77 -2.50
CA SER A 132 -5.08 -23.02 -2.31
C SER A 132 -4.50 -22.23 -1.13
N GLY A 133 -4.90 -20.97 -0.95
CA GLY A 133 -4.53 -20.18 0.23
C GLY A 133 -5.03 -20.78 1.54
N LEU A 134 -6.27 -21.26 1.57
CA LEU A 134 -6.81 -21.97 2.74
C LEU A 134 -6.07 -23.28 3.02
N ALA A 135 -5.70 -24.05 1.99
CA ALA A 135 -4.91 -25.27 2.16
C ALA A 135 -3.55 -24.96 2.82
N ALA A 136 -2.84 -23.95 2.30
CA ALA A 136 -1.58 -23.48 2.88
C ALA A 136 -1.77 -23.03 4.34
N ARG A 137 -2.84 -22.28 4.63
CA ARG A 137 -3.15 -21.82 5.98
C ARG A 137 -3.40 -22.96 6.97
N ILE A 138 -4.15 -23.98 6.57
CA ILE A 138 -4.41 -25.16 7.40
C ILE A 138 -3.12 -25.95 7.63
N LEU A 139 -2.29 -26.09 6.59
CA LEU A 139 -0.98 -26.73 6.72
C LEU A 139 -0.11 -26.02 7.76
N LEU A 140 -0.02 -24.69 7.68
CA LEU A 140 0.72 -23.88 8.64
C LEU A 140 0.17 -24.03 10.07
N TRP A 141 -1.16 -24.04 10.23
CA TRP A 141 -1.77 -24.28 11.54
C TRP A 141 -1.40 -25.66 12.11
N ILE A 142 -1.38 -26.72 11.28
CA ILE A 142 -0.93 -28.05 11.70
C ILE A 142 0.52 -28.01 12.22
N ARG A 143 1.41 -27.24 11.58
CA ARG A 143 2.79 -27.08 12.04
C ARG A 143 2.86 -26.32 13.37
N GLN A 144 2.04 -25.29 13.56
CA GLN A 144 1.95 -24.54 14.80
C GLN A 144 1.45 -25.40 15.96
N GLU A 145 0.44 -26.25 15.75
CA GLU A 145 -0.02 -27.23 16.76
C GLU A 145 1.06 -28.23 17.15
N ALA A 146 2.00 -28.53 16.24
CA ALA A 146 3.17 -29.36 16.51
C ALA A 146 4.33 -28.58 17.19
N GLY A 147 4.12 -27.31 17.56
CA GLY A 147 5.11 -26.47 18.24
C GLY A 147 6.01 -25.65 17.31
N HIS A 148 5.76 -25.65 16.00
CA HIS A 148 6.53 -24.87 15.03
C HIS A 148 5.83 -23.54 14.74
N VAL A 149 6.24 -22.49 15.46
CA VAL A 149 5.68 -21.14 15.30
C VAL A 149 6.31 -20.41 14.11
N ILE A 150 5.48 -19.71 13.34
CA ILE A 150 5.94 -18.89 12.20
C ILE A 150 6.87 -17.76 12.73
N PRO A 151 8.12 -17.67 12.24
CA PRO A 151 9.04 -16.61 12.64
C PRO A 151 8.65 -15.23 12.10
N ASP A 152 9.14 -14.17 12.72
CA ASP A 152 8.83 -12.78 12.33
C ASP A 152 9.70 -12.24 11.18
N THR A 153 10.97 -12.67 11.11
CA THR A 153 11.93 -12.12 10.15
C THR A 153 11.98 -12.94 8.87
N LEU A 154 12.19 -12.30 7.72
CA LEU A 154 12.43 -12.97 6.42
C LEU A 154 13.47 -14.09 6.52
N ALA A 155 14.60 -13.85 7.20
CA ALA A 155 15.68 -14.84 7.28
C ALA A 155 15.24 -16.13 7.97
N ASN A 156 14.53 -16.03 9.09
CA ASN A 156 14.01 -17.18 9.81
C ASN A 156 12.78 -17.80 9.12
N GLN A 157 11.95 -16.99 8.46
CA GLN A 157 10.85 -17.48 7.64
C GLN A 157 11.36 -18.32 6.45
N ALA A 158 12.48 -17.94 5.83
CA ALA A 158 13.09 -18.72 4.76
C ALA A 158 13.55 -20.11 5.23
N VAL A 159 14.14 -20.18 6.43
CA VAL A 159 14.50 -21.46 7.07
C VAL A 159 13.24 -22.27 7.38
N TYR A 160 12.23 -21.64 7.98
CA TYR A 160 10.95 -22.27 8.32
C TYR A 160 10.24 -22.82 7.08
N TRP A 161 10.22 -22.05 5.99
CA TRP A 161 9.69 -22.47 4.69
C TRP A 161 10.36 -23.77 4.23
N LYS A 162 11.70 -23.81 4.24
CA LYS A 162 12.45 -25.00 3.83
C LYS A 162 12.19 -26.21 4.71
N THR A 163 12.02 -26.02 6.01
CA THR A 163 11.86 -27.14 6.96
C THR A 163 10.44 -27.62 7.13
N HIS A 164 9.44 -26.77 6.88
CA HIS A 164 8.03 -27.05 7.24
C HIS A 164 7.02 -26.89 6.12
N TYR A 165 7.41 -26.27 5.00
CA TYR A 165 6.54 -26.01 3.84
C TYR A 165 7.07 -26.71 2.57
N ASP A 166 8.22 -26.28 2.02
CA ASP A 166 8.86 -26.88 0.83
C ASP A 166 10.14 -27.66 1.18
N ILE A 167 9.93 -28.91 1.60
CA ILE A 167 11.02 -29.81 2.02
C ILE A 167 11.81 -30.34 0.81
N GLY A 168 11.14 -30.54 -0.34
CA GLY A 168 11.71 -31.24 -1.50
C GLY A 168 12.28 -30.33 -2.59
N GLY A 169 11.91 -29.05 -2.61
CA GLY A 169 12.28 -28.08 -3.64
C GLY A 169 13.43 -27.17 -3.27
N GLY A 170 13.26 -25.86 -3.52
CA GLY A 170 14.32 -24.83 -3.61
C GLY A 170 15.18 -24.64 -2.34
N THR A 171 16.11 -23.68 -2.38
CA THR A 171 16.99 -23.37 -1.25
C THR A 171 16.50 -22.17 -0.42
N VAL A 172 17.03 -22.02 0.80
CA VAL A 172 16.76 -20.86 1.67
C VAL A 172 17.17 -19.56 0.96
N GLU A 173 18.26 -19.60 0.20
CA GLU A 173 18.78 -18.49 -0.59
C GLU A 173 17.85 -18.16 -1.77
N ASP A 174 17.31 -19.16 -2.47
CA ASP A 174 16.34 -18.96 -3.55
C ASP A 174 15.07 -18.28 -3.03
N PHE A 175 14.55 -18.74 -1.88
CA PHE A 175 13.39 -18.12 -1.23
C PHE A 175 13.65 -16.65 -0.93
N LYS A 176 14.78 -16.33 -0.29
CA LYS A 176 15.16 -14.94 0.03
C LYS A 176 15.32 -14.09 -1.22
N ALA A 177 15.96 -14.63 -2.26
CA ALA A 177 16.16 -13.92 -3.51
C ALA A 177 14.84 -13.61 -4.22
N GLN A 178 13.94 -14.60 -4.30
CA GLN A 178 12.63 -14.41 -4.93
C GLN A 178 11.75 -13.45 -4.14
N VAL A 179 11.72 -13.57 -2.81
CA VAL A 179 11.00 -12.62 -1.94
C VAL A 179 11.53 -11.20 -2.10
N ALA A 180 12.85 -11.01 -2.15
CA ALA A 180 13.45 -9.70 -2.38
C ALA A 180 13.06 -9.07 -3.73
N LEU A 181 12.78 -9.89 -4.76
CA LEU A 181 12.28 -9.42 -6.05
C LEU A 181 10.80 -8.99 -5.95
N CYS A 182 9.96 -9.75 -5.27
CA CYS A 182 8.54 -9.41 -5.15
C CYS A 182 8.28 -8.26 -4.17
N GLU A 183 9.06 -8.19 -3.07
CA GLU A 183 9.03 -7.10 -2.09
C GLU A 183 9.87 -5.89 -2.54
N GLY A 184 10.43 -5.94 -3.75
CA GLY A 184 11.35 -4.93 -4.29
C GLY A 184 10.77 -3.52 -4.35
N THR A 185 11.65 -2.52 -4.15
CA THR A 185 11.42 -1.07 -3.96
C THR A 185 9.98 -0.69 -3.62
N LEU A 186 9.70 -0.57 -2.32
CA LEU A 186 8.54 0.07 -1.72
C LEU A 186 7.98 1.16 -2.64
N THR A 187 6.89 0.84 -3.34
CA THR A 187 6.31 1.67 -4.41
C THR A 187 5.54 2.88 -3.87
N CYS A 188 5.44 3.02 -2.55
CA CYS A 188 4.66 4.07 -1.96
C CYS A 188 5.50 5.32 -1.69
N SER A 189 5.06 6.45 -2.26
CA SER A 189 5.68 7.77 -2.10
C SER A 189 5.64 8.33 -0.67
N GLY A 190 5.04 7.61 0.28
CA GLY A 190 5.37 7.73 1.71
C GLY A 190 4.92 9.01 2.40
N ARG A 191 3.85 9.68 1.96
CA ARG A 191 3.31 10.84 2.67
C ARG A 191 2.61 10.41 3.96
N MET A 192 3.22 10.71 5.09
CA MET A 192 2.69 10.35 6.42
C MET A 192 2.98 11.41 7.46
N ASP A 193 2.05 11.62 8.38
CA ASP A 193 2.28 12.30 9.65
C ASP A 193 2.43 11.25 10.75
N LEU A 194 3.66 11.06 11.24
CA LEU A 194 4.01 10.00 12.18
C LEU A 194 4.35 10.56 13.56
N SER A 195 3.51 10.27 14.55
CA SER A 195 3.76 10.56 15.96
C SER A 195 4.35 9.34 16.67
N ILE A 196 5.57 9.46 17.14
CA ILE A 196 6.31 8.40 17.83
C ILE A 196 6.17 8.61 19.33
N VAL A 197 5.68 7.58 20.03
CA VAL A 197 5.42 7.58 21.47
C VAL A 197 6.26 6.49 22.10
N LEU A 198 7.28 6.88 22.87
CA LEU A 198 8.24 5.95 23.46
C LEU A 198 8.02 5.80 24.96
N ASP A 199 7.82 4.56 25.40
CA ASP A 199 7.75 4.19 26.80
C ASP A 199 9.13 4.27 27.47
N GLY A 200 9.22 5.16 28.45
CA GLY A 200 10.37 5.37 29.32
C GLY A 200 10.12 4.91 30.76
N SER A 201 9.08 4.11 31.01
CA SER A 201 8.76 3.58 32.33
C SER A 201 9.84 2.65 32.88
N GLY A 202 9.80 2.41 34.19
CA GLY A 202 10.76 1.57 34.89
C GLY A 202 10.76 0.09 34.45
N SER A 203 9.63 -0.42 33.95
CA SER A 203 9.48 -1.83 33.55
C SER A 203 10.26 -2.15 32.26
N VAL A 204 10.40 -1.18 31.37
CA VAL A 204 11.19 -1.29 30.13
C VAL A 204 12.67 -1.52 30.45
N GLY A 205 13.20 -0.79 31.44
CA GLY A 205 14.61 -0.81 31.81
C GLY A 205 15.54 -0.03 30.86
N ALA A 206 16.64 0.50 31.42
CA ALA A 206 17.53 1.42 30.71
C ALA A 206 18.18 0.85 29.43
N THR A 207 18.43 -0.47 29.38
CA THR A 207 19.02 -1.11 28.19
C THR A 207 18.03 -1.14 27.04
N ALA A 208 16.81 -1.66 27.25
CA ALA A 208 15.78 -1.72 26.22
C ALA A 208 15.33 -0.32 25.79
N PHE A 209 15.27 0.64 26.73
CA PHE A 209 15.01 2.05 26.40
C PHE A 209 16.05 2.61 25.43
N ARG A 210 17.35 2.35 25.66
CA ARG A 210 18.42 2.80 24.76
C ARG A 210 18.32 2.14 23.38
N GLU A 211 17.98 0.86 23.34
CA GLU A 211 17.74 0.15 22.08
C GLU A 211 16.55 0.75 21.32
N ALA A 212 15.46 1.09 22.02
CA ALA A 212 14.30 1.76 21.44
C ALA A 212 14.62 3.16 20.91
N LEU A 213 15.48 3.94 21.58
CA LEU A 213 15.99 5.21 21.02
C LEU A 213 16.78 4.98 19.71
N GLY A 214 17.61 3.94 19.67
CA GLY A 214 18.32 3.53 18.45
C GLY A 214 17.36 3.15 17.33
N PHE A 215 16.28 2.46 17.66
CA PHE A 215 15.21 2.12 16.74
C PHE A 215 14.55 3.36 16.14
N VAL A 216 14.11 4.30 17.00
CA VAL A 216 13.46 5.55 16.57
C VAL A 216 14.39 6.37 15.69
N ASN A 217 15.69 6.42 15.98
CA ASN A 217 16.68 7.08 15.13
C ASN A 217 16.75 6.47 13.73
N ASN A 218 16.82 5.14 13.65
CA ASN A 218 16.86 4.44 12.36
C ASN A 218 15.56 4.64 11.58
N LEU A 219 14.43 4.76 12.28
CA LEU A 219 13.13 5.03 11.67
C LEU A 219 13.15 6.38 10.97
N ILE A 220 13.53 7.43 11.70
CA ILE A 220 13.63 8.78 11.16
C ILE A 220 14.60 8.81 9.98
N GLU A 221 15.76 8.16 10.09
CA GLU A 221 16.75 8.08 9.02
C GLU A 221 16.21 7.40 7.77
N THR A 222 15.63 6.21 7.91
CA THR A 222 15.13 5.41 6.78
C THR A 222 14.06 6.17 6.00
N PHE A 223 13.03 6.67 6.68
CA PHE A 223 11.96 7.43 6.03
C PHE A 223 12.42 8.78 5.48
N SER A 224 13.41 9.43 6.10
CA SER A 224 13.98 10.69 5.58
C SER A 224 14.85 10.45 4.35
N SER A 225 15.58 9.33 4.28
CA SER A 225 16.43 8.97 3.14
C SER A 225 15.62 8.44 1.95
N ALA A 226 14.58 7.62 2.21
CA ALA A 226 13.74 7.02 1.19
C ALA A 226 12.86 8.06 0.50
N ASN A 227 12.41 9.07 1.24
CA ASN A 227 11.58 10.17 0.73
C ASN A 227 12.38 11.45 0.47
N SER A 228 13.73 11.36 0.38
CA SER A 228 14.64 12.50 0.24
C SER A 228 14.47 13.30 -1.08
N THR A 229 13.62 12.85 -1.99
CA THR A 229 13.23 13.60 -3.20
C THR A 229 12.13 14.63 -2.93
N VAL A 230 11.54 14.66 -1.73
CA VAL A 230 10.39 15.52 -1.43
C VAL A 230 10.63 16.37 -0.19
N ALA A 231 11.30 17.50 -0.38
CA ALA A 231 11.45 18.52 0.66
C ALA A 231 10.08 19.17 1.00
N GLY A 232 9.84 19.45 2.28
CA GLY A 232 8.65 20.19 2.75
C GLY A 232 7.39 19.34 2.92
N ASP A 233 6.22 19.93 2.65
CA ASP A 233 4.88 19.36 2.91
C ASP A 233 4.53 18.06 2.16
N ALA A 234 5.46 17.47 1.42
CA ALA A 234 5.22 16.31 0.58
C ALA A 234 6.02 15.05 0.96
N GLY A 235 6.72 15.03 2.11
CA GLY A 235 7.35 13.82 2.70
C GLY A 235 6.71 13.32 4.02
N VAL A 236 7.45 12.56 4.83
CA VAL A 236 7.03 12.17 6.20
C VAL A 236 7.32 13.30 7.18
N ARG A 237 6.35 13.64 8.05
CA ARG A 237 6.55 14.54 9.20
C ARG A 237 6.60 13.72 10.48
N PHE A 238 7.52 14.05 11.38
CA PHE A 238 7.70 13.33 12.64
C PHE A 238 7.34 14.20 13.84
N ALA A 239 6.64 13.58 14.78
CA ALA A 239 6.48 14.05 16.14
C ALA A 239 7.11 13.01 17.07
N PHE A 240 7.66 13.45 18.20
CA PHE A 240 8.27 12.53 19.16
C PHE A 240 7.96 12.94 20.59
N MET A 241 7.56 11.94 21.37
CA MET A 241 7.30 12.03 22.81
C MET A 241 7.90 10.82 23.52
N VAL A 242 8.41 11.05 24.73
CA VAL A 242 8.68 9.98 25.71
C VAL A 242 7.66 10.08 26.84
N TYR A 243 7.22 8.96 27.40
CA TYR A 243 6.28 8.96 28.53
C TYR A 243 6.66 7.99 29.64
N SER A 244 6.13 8.24 30.83
CA SER A 244 6.16 7.37 32.00
C SER A 244 4.96 7.69 32.89
N ASP A 245 5.16 8.23 34.09
CA ASP A 245 4.15 8.89 34.93
C ASP A 245 3.56 10.15 34.27
N TRP A 246 4.34 10.77 33.37
CA TRP A 246 4.01 11.99 32.65
C TRP A 246 4.54 11.93 31.21
N GLN A 247 4.10 12.85 30.36
CA GLN A 247 4.45 12.91 28.94
C GLN A 247 5.41 14.06 28.65
N GLU A 248 6.55 13.78 28.01
CA GLU A 248 7.49 14.80 27.51
C GLU A 248 7.47 14.87 25.99
N ILE A 249 6.89 15.94 25.44
CA ILE A 249 6.97 16.23 24.00
C ILE A 249 8.36 16.77 23.69
N ARG A 250 9.09 16.10 22.79
CA ARG A 250 10.41 16.53 22.32
C ARG A 250 10.32 17.42 21.08
N PHE A 251 9.39 17.10 20.18
CA PHE A 251 9.03 17.94 19.04
C PHE A 251 7.67 17.52 18.43
N LEU A 252 6.97 18.50 17.85
CA LEU A 252 5.67 18.35 17.15
C LEU A 252 5.87 18.12 15.65
N LEU A 253 4.81 17.81 14.89
CA LEU A 253 4.89 17.55 13.44
C LEU A 253 5.31 18.77 12.62
N ASN A 254 5.03 19.98 13.11
CA ASN A 254 5.37 21.26 12.47
C ASN A 254 6.73 21.83 12.91
N ASN A 255 7.57 20.99 13.53
CA ASN A 255 8.92 21.39 13.92
C ASN A 255 9.77 21.79 12.69
N ALA A 256 10.77 22.64 12.90
CA ALA A 256 11.71 23.08 11.87
C ALA A 256 13.07 22.34 11.93
N LEU A 257 13.11 21.16 12.56
CA LEU A 257 14.34 20.40 12.75
C LEU A 257 14.69 19.60 11.49
N THR A 258 15.97 19.56 11.17
CA THR A 258 16.50 18.61 10.17
C THR A 258 16.43 17.17 10.69
N PRO A 259 16.46 16.14 9.82
CA PRO A 259 16.54 14.74 10.25
C PRO A 259 17.71 14.45 11.20
N ALA A 260 18.86 15.13 11.02
CA ALA A 260 19.99 15.00 11.93
C ALA A 260 19.69 15.59 13.33
N GLU A 261 19.02 16.73 13.40
CA GLU A 261 18.63 17.36 14.66
C GLU A 261 17.53 16.59 15.39
N MET A 262 16.54 16.05 14.67
CA MET A 262 15.52 15.16 15.24
C MET A 262 16.17 13.92 15.88
N ARG A 263 17.08 13.26 15.16
CA ARG A 263 17.83 12.11 15.71
C ARG A 263 18.70 12.49 16.90
N ARG A 264 19.27 13.70 16.92
CA ARG A 264 19.99 14.19 18.10
C ARG A 264 19.04 14.35 19.29
N GLN A 265 17.87 14.95 19.11
CA GLN A 265 16.86 15.10 20.17
C GLN A 265 16.46 13.74 20.76
N VAL A 266 16.18 12.76 19.90
CA VAL A 266 15.89 11.37 20.31
C VAL A 266 17.07 10.81 21.11
N SER A 267 18.28 10.84 20.57
CA SER A 267 19.48 10.27 21.21
C SER A 267 19.80 10.89 22.58
N THR A 268 19.45 12.16 22.80
CA THR A 268 19.68 12.87 24.06
C THR A 268 18.51 12.80 25.04
N THR A 269 17.44 12.06 24.70
CA THR A 269 16.28 11.93 25.56
C THR A 269 16.64 11.16 26.83
N TYR A 270 16.37 11.76 27.99
CA TYR A 270 16.63 11.15 29.28
C TYR A 270 15.65 9.99 29.53
N TYR A 271 16.09 8.96 30.25
CA TYR A 271 15.24 7.84 30.63
C TYR A 271 14.47 8.23 31.91
N PRO A 272 13.15 8.51 31.82
CA PRO A 272 12.41 9.12 32.92
C PRO A 272 12.16 8.17 34.10
N GLU A 273 12.10 6.85 33.86
CA GLU A 273 11.66 5.85 34.85
C GLU A 273 10.22 6.10 35.33
N GLY A 274 9.74 5.35 36.32
CA GLY A 274 8.39 5.52 36.88
C GLY A 274 7.33 4.58 36.32
N GLY A 275 6.06 4.96 36.43
CA GLY A 275 4.91 4.19 35.95
C GLY A 275 4.73 4.20 34.43
N THR A 276 3.74 3.46 33.96
CA THR A 276 3.46 3.23 32.53
C THR A 276 2.05 3.73 32.20
N TYR A 277 1.88 4.99 31.81
CA TYR A 277 0.55 5.56 31.47
C TYR A 277 0.35 5.68 29.96
N THR A 278 0.22 4.53 29.30
CA THR A 278 0.14 4.40 27.83
C THR A 278 -1.13 5.03 27.26
N GLY A 279 -2.27 4.90 27.95
CA GLY A 279 -3.54 5.47 27.51
C GLY A 279 -3.51 7.00 27.49
N ALA A 280 -2.94 7.60 28.53
CA ALA A 280 -2.68 9.04 28.60
C ALA A 280 -1.71 9.48 27.48
N ALA A 281 -0.65 8.71 27.22
CA ALA A 281 0.31 9.00 26.15
C ALA A 281 -0.33 8.96 24.75
N ILE A 282 -1.19 7.98 24.46
CA ILE A 282 -1.96 7.91 23.20
C ILE A 282 -2.85 9.14 23.05
N THR A 283 -3.53 9.55 24.12
CA THR A 283 -4.40 10.75 24.10
C THR A 283 -3.59 12.01 23.82
N ALA A 284 -2.43 12.16 24.47
CA ALA A 284 -1.54 13.28 24.24
C ALA A 284 -0.98 13.28 22.80
N ALA A 285 -0.64 12.12 22.25
CA ALA A 285 -0.21 11.98 20.87
C ALA A 285 -1.30 12.37 19.85
N VAL A 286 -2.57 12.08 20.13
CA VAL A 286 -3.69 12.61 19.31
C VAL A 286 -3.71 14.13 19.33
N ASN A 287 -3.50 14.76 20.50
CA ASN A 287 -3.47 16.22 20.60
C ASN A 287 -2.28 16.83 19.85
N MET A 288 -1.13 16.16 19.80
CA MET A 288 0.03 16.62 19.03
C MET A 288 -0.28 16.87 17.55
N PHE A 289 -1.21 16.11 16.94
CA PHE A 289 -1.67 16.38 15.57
C PHE A 289 -2.39 17.73 15.47
N SER A 290 -3.29 18.01 16.41
CA SER A 290 -4.03 19.28 16.43
C SER A 290 -3.17 20.49 16.78
N GLU A 291 -2.20 20.32 17.68
CA GLU A 291 -1.25 21.38 18.09
C GLU A 291 -0.26 21.73 16.97
N SER A 292 -0.02 20.81 16.04
CA SER A 292 0.88 21.01 14.91
C SER A 292 0.28 21.92 13.81
N GLY A 293 -0.96 22.40 13.96
CA GLY A 293 -1.63 23.27 13.00
C GLY A 293 -2.46 22.48 11.97
N PRO A 294 -2.72 23.04 10.78
CA PRO A 294 -3.58 22.41 9.79
C PRO A 294 -3.07 21.02 9.40
N ILE A 295 -3.95 20.02 9.52
CA ILE A 295 -3.70 18.66 9.06
C ILE A 295 -3.49 18.71 7.54
N ARG A 296 -2.49 17.97 7.02
CA ARG A 296 -2.30 17.84 5.58
C ARG A 296 -3.48 17.05 5.00
N PRO A 297 -4.30 17.65 4.11
CA PRO A 297 -5.40 16.92 3.50
C PRO A 297 -4.88 15.69 2.76
N GLY A 298 -5.53 14.54 2.94
CA GLY A 298 -5.16 13.29 2.28
C GLY A 298 -3.83 12.68 2.75
N VAL A 299 -3.28 13.05 3.91
CA VAL A 299 -2.07 12.40 4.44
C VAL A 299 -2.44 11.44 5.58
N ALA A 300 -1.85 10.24 5.56
CA ALA A 300 -2.06 9.25 6.60
C ALA A 300 -1.52 9.76 7.95
N LYS A 301 -2.34 9.68 9.00
CA LYS A 301 -1.96 10.05 10.37
C LYS A 301 -1.73 8.79 11.18
N VAL A 302 -0.54 8.64 11.74
CA VAL A 302 -0.11 7.41 12.40
C VAL A 302 0.51 7.71 13.76
N ILE A 303 0.09 6.96 14.78
CA ILE A 303 0.76 6.91 16.09
C ILE A 303 1.46 5.57 16.22
N THR A 304 2.76 5.56 16.53
CA THR A 304 3.51 4.34 16.83
C THR A 304 3.94 4.37 18.28
N VAL A 305 3.42 3.43 19.07
CA VAL A 305 3.70 3.29 20.50
C VAL A 305 4.72 2.18 20.71
N PHE A 306 5.86 2.52 21.31
CA PHE A 306 6.88 1.58 21.75
C PHE A 306 6.68 1.33 23.24
N THR A 307 6.40 0.10 23.67
CA THR A 307 6.11 -0.26 25.08
C THR A 307 6.35 -1.75 25.34
N ASP A 308 6.49 -2.15 26.61
CA ASP A 308 6.44 -3.54 27.04
C ASP A 308 4.99 -4.01 27.36
N GLY A 309 3.98 -3.15 27.20
CA GLY A 309 2.56 -3.53 27.16
C GLY A 309 1.91 -3.80 28.52
N GLN A 310 2.43 -3.23 29.62
CA GLN A 310 1.80 -3.34 30.93
C GLN A 310 1.38 -1.97 31.46
N SER A 311 0.43 -1.33 30.76
CA SER A 311 -0.06 -0.02 31.16
C SER A 311 -0.78 -0.05 32.51
N GLY A 312 -0.54 0.98 33.33
CA GLY A 312 -1.26 1.27 34.56
C GLY A 312 -2.63 1.92 34.32
N ASP A 313 -2.95 2.31 33.09
CA ASP A 313 -4.23 2.88 32.67
C ASP A 313 -4.85 2.16 31.46
N ALA A 314 -6.11 2.46 31.14
CA ALA A 314 -6.82 1.78 30.06
C ALA A 314 -6.42 2.32 28.68
N VAL A 315 -5.96 1.44 27.78
CA VAL A 315 -5.51 1.82 26.43
C VAL A 315 -6.60 1.77 25.36
N VAL A 316 -7.64 0.94 25.53
CA VAL A 316 -8.69 0.71 24.51
C VAL A 316 -9.48 1.99 24.20
N GLY A 317 -9.83 2.76 25.23
CA GLY A 317 -10.56 4.03 25.08
C GLY A 317 -9.76 5.07 24.28
N PRO A 318 -8.52 5.37 24.69
CA PRO A 318 -7.59 6.23 23.94
C PRO A 318 -7.29 5.77 22.51
N ALA A 319 -7.04 4.47 22.28
CA ALA A 319 -6.83 3.94 20.93
C ALA A 319 -8.07 4.11 20.03
N SER A 320 -9.26 3.90 20.60
CA SER A 320 -10.53 4.18 19.92
C SER A 320 -10.74 5.67 19.66
N PHE A 321 -10.27 6.55 20.56
CA PHE A 321 -10.29 8.00 20.37
C PHE A 321 -9.38 8.44 19.23
N ALA A 322 -8.18 7.86 19.11
CA ALA A 322 -7.31 8.06 17.95
C ALA A 322 -8.03 7.69 16.64
N GLY A 323 -8.69 6.52 16.61
CA GLY A 323 -9.44 6.07 15.43
C GLY A 323 -10.59 7.00 15.02
N ARG A 324 -11.31 7.57 16.01
CA ARG A 324 -12.34 8.60 15.76
C ARG A 324 -11.78 9.92 15.21
N ASN A 325 -10.51 10.22 15.51
CA ASN A 325 -9.78 11.35 14.92
C ASN A 325 -9.04 10.96 13.63
N GLU A 326 -9.34 9.79 13.07
CA GLU A 326 -8.76 9.26 11.84
C GLU A 326 -7.24 9.10 11.94
N ILE A 327 -6.79 8.64 13.11
CA ILE A 327 -5.39 8.34 13.40
C ILE A 327 -5.28 6.84 13.64
N ASP A 328 -4.48 6.18 12.82
CA ASP A 328 -4.18 4.76 12.95
C ASP A 328 -3.06 4.57 13.97
N THR A 329 -3.17 3.56 14.81
CA THR A 329 -2.20 3.27 15.86
C THR A 329 -1.45 1.95 15.59
N PHE A 330 -0.17 1.93 15.91
CA PHE A 330 0.74 0.79 15.81
C PHE A 330 1.33 0.49 17.19
N GLY A 331 1.37 -0.79 17.56
CA GLY A 331 1.92 -1.26 18.83
C GLY A 331 3.26 -1.96 18.61
N VAL A 332 4.31 -1.51 19.28
CA VAL A 332 5.66 -2.05 19.16
C VAL A 332 6.20 -2.49 20.52
N GLY A 333 6.33 -3.79 20.68
CA GLY A 333 6.89 -4.44 21.85
C GLY A 333 8.38 -4.18 22.00
N ILE A 334 8.80 -3.60 23.14
CA ILE A 334 10.20 -3.44 23.53
C ILE A 334 10.50 -4.20 24.83
N GLY A 335 11.72 -4.72 24.95
CA GLY A 335 12.14 -5.48 26.12
C GLY A 335 11.70 -6.94 26.11
N THR A 336 11.55 -7.53 27.30
CA THR A 336 11.39 -9.00 27.46
C THR A 336 10.02 -9.43 27.98
N ASN A 337 9.29 -8.57 28.68
CA ASN A 337 8.00 -8.90 29.31
C ASN A 337 6.81 -8.34 28.53
N ILE A 338 6.86 -8.49 27.21
CA ILE A 338 5.92 -7.84 26.30
C ILE A 338 4.53 -8.47 26.37
N ASN A 339 3.51 -7.66 26.61
CA ASN A 339 2.11 -8.08 26.55
C ASN A 339 1.50 -7.86 25.15
N GLN A 340 1.45 -8.94 24.37
CA GLN A 340 0.89 -8.90 23.01
C GLN A 340 -0.58 -8.42 22.96
N LEU A 341 -1.39 -8.76 23.95
CA LEU A 341 -2.81 -8.37 23.96
C LEU A 341 -2.95 -6.85 24.06
N GLU A 342 -2.12 -6.22 24.90
CA GLU A 342 -2.12 -4.75 25.04
C GLU A 342 -1.63 -4.08 23.75
N LEU A 343 -0.60 -4.63 23.09
CA LEU A 343 -0.16 -4.13 21.78
C LEU A 343 -1.29 -4.20 20.73
N THR A 344 -2.04 -5.31 20.68
CA THR A 344 -3.20 -5.44 19.78
C THR A 344 -4.30 -4.43 20.16
N GLN A 345 -4.52 -4.15 21.44
CA GLN A 345 -5.47 -3.12 21.88
C GLN A 345 -5.03 -1.71 21.49
N ILE A 346 -3.74 -1.39 21.66
CA ILE A 346 -3.14 -0.14 21.18
C ILE A 346 -3.35 -0.02 19.68
N ALA A 347 -3.10 -1.09 18.93
CA ALA A 347 -3.27 -1.18 17.48
C ALA A 347 -4.74 -1.27 17.00
N GLN A 348 -5.72 -0.83 17.81
CA GLN A 348 -7.15 -0.82 17.45
C GLN A 348 -7.70 -2.20 17.07
N GLY A 349 -7.14 -3.27 17.65
CA GLY A 349 -7.53 -4.66 17.36
C GLY A 349 -6.93 -5.25 16.08
N LYS A 350 -5.97 -4.56 15.46
CA LYS A 350 -5.34 -4.94 14.19
C LYS A 350 -3.98 -5.59 14.43
N ASP A 351 -3.92 -6.92 14.31
CA ASP A 351 -2.71 -7.69 14.60
C ASP A 351 -1.56 -7.41 13.61
N ASP A 352 -1.87 -7.05 12.37
CA ASP A 352 -0.93 -6.62 11.32
C ASP A 352 -0.21 -5.30 11.64
N ARG A 353 -0.66 -4.59 12.69
CA ARG A 353 -0.04 -3.37 13.20
C ARG A 353 0.66 -3.56 14.55
N THR A 354 0.90 -4.81 14.93
CA THR A 354 1.63 -5.17 16.14
C THR A 354 2.98 -5.80 15.80
N PHE A 355 4.02 -5.39 16.51
CA PHE A 355 5.39 -5.81 16.23
C PHE A 355 6.17 -6.09 17.50
N MET A 356 7.12 -7.01 17.41
CA MET A 356 8.02 -7.37 18.50
C MET A 356 9.45 -7.00 18.13
N LEU A 357 10.10 -6.15 18.92
CA LEU A 357 11.52 -5.84 18.74
C LEU A 357 12.38 -6.86 19.47
N SER A 358 12.45 -8.07 18.93
CA SER A 358 13.28 -9.14 19.48
C SER A 358 14.73 -9.15 18.99
N ASN A 359 15.05 -8.40 17.92
CA ASN A 359 16.44 -8.14 17.45
C ASN A 359 16.48 -7.07 16.34
N PHE A 360 17.66 -6.50 16.09
CA PHE A 360 17.90 -5.52 15.01
C PHE A 360 17.52 -6.01 13.60
N ALA A 361 17.43 -7.33 13.36
CA ALA A 361 16.97 -7.85 12.06
C ALA A 361 15.45 -7.66 11.84
N GLY A 362 14.66 -7.56 12.91
CA GLY A 362 13.23 -7.20 12.86
C GLY A 362 12.97 -5.74 12.48
N LEU A 363 13.99 -4.88 12.52
CA LEU A 363 13.89 -3.46 12.17
C LEU A 363 13.50 -3.23 10.70
N ALA A 364 14.18 -3.92 9.78
CA ALA A 364 13.89 -3.81 8.36
C ALA A 364 12.49 -4.33 8.03
N GLU A 365 12.09 -5.42 8.68
CA GLU A 365 10.75 -5.99 8.56
C GLU A 365 9.67 -5.03 9.05
N PHE A 366 9.91 -4.42 10.20
CA PHE A 366 9.03 -3.40 10.75
C PHE A 366 8.87 -2.22 9.79
N PHE A 367 9.97 -1.68 9.26
CA PHE A 367 9.90 -0.54 8.33
C PHE A 367 9.14 -0.88 7.06
N ARG A 368 9.43 -2.03 6.47
CA ARG A 368 8.73 -2.53 5.28
C ARG A 368 7.24 -2.64 5.56
N THR A 369 6.86 -3.35 6.63
CA THR A 369 5.45 -3.58 6.97
C THR A 369 4.73 -2.30 7.35
N MET A 370 5.35 -1.42 8.16
CA MET A 370 4.79 -0.12 8.49
C MET A 370 4.52 0.69 7.22
N ASN A 371 5.50 0.78 6.32
CA ASN A 371 5.31 1.53 5.08
C ASN A 371 4.20 0.91 4.22
N GLU A 372 4.17 -0.41 4.06
CA GLU A 372 3.09 -1.08 3.30
C GLU A 372 1.70 -0.88 3.91
N GLU A 373 1.56 -1.05 5.22
CA GLU A 373 0.28 -0.92 5.91
C GLU A 373 -0.22 0.52 5.93
N THR A 374 0.70 1.49 6.01
CA THR A 374 0.31 2.89 5.98
C THR A 374 -0.11 3.36 4.59
N CYS A 375 0.41 2.75 3.54
CA CYS A 375 -0.02 3.01 2.16
C CYS A 375 -1.40 2.43 1.84
N LYS A 376 -1.88 1.49 2.65
CA LYS A 376 -3.25 0.96 2.58
C LYS A 376 -4.26 1.81 3.34
N ILE A 377 -3.82 2.81 4.12
CA ILE A 377 -4.73 3.67 4.87
C ILE A 377 -5.50 4.56 3.89
N PRO A 378 -6.84 4.45 3.82
CA PRO A 378 -7.63 5.28 2.92
C PRO A 378 -7.59 6.75 3.35
N GLN A 379 -7.29 7.63 2.39
CA GLN A 379 -7.41 9.06 2.55
C GLN A 379 -8.89 9.48 2.62
N LYS A 380 -9.18 10.55 3.35
CA LYS A 380 -10.55 11.08 3.52
C LYS A 380 -10.66 12.53 3.02
N PRO A 381 -10.61 12.78 1.69
CA PRO A 381 -10.80 14.12 1.18
C PRO A 381 -12.21 14.64 1.43
N VAL A 382 -12.35 15.96 1.50
CA VAL A 382 -13.65 16.63 1.61
C VAL A 382 -14.40 16.51 0.27
N LEU A 383 -15.68 16.15 0.30
CA LEU A 383 -16.53 16.14 -0.89
C LEU A 383 -16.54 17.54 -1.55
N GLY A 384 -16.41 17.56 -2.88
CA GLY A 384 -16.29 18.77 -3.69
C GLY A 384 -14.87 19.33 -3.81
N ALA A 385 -13.91 18.85 -3.00
CA ALA A 385 -12.52 19.23 -3.16
C ALA A 385 -11.88 18.49 -4.34
N VAL A 386 -11.06 19.19 -5.11
CA VAL A 386 -10.16 18.58 -6.09
C VAL A 386 -8.89 18.17 -5.36
N THR A 387 -8.59 16.87 -5.35
CA THR A 387 -7.34 16.34 -4.81
C THR A 387 -6.41 16.03 -5.96
N GLN A 388 -5.31 16.77 -6.06
CA GLN A 388 -4.23 16.48 -7.00
C GLN A 388 -3.23 15.54 -6.33
N ASP A 389 -2.82 14.50 -7.02
CA ASP A 389 -1.85 13.55 -6.48
C ASP A 389 -1.01 12.89 -7.57
N GLN A 390 0.02 12.16 -7.13
CA GLN A 390 0.87 11.35 -7.97
C GLN A 390 1.03 9.93 -7.41
N VAL A 391 1.10 8.97 -8.32
CA VAL A 391 1.42 7.56 -8.03
C VAL A 391 2.42 7.04 -9.05
N VAL A 392 3.41 6.28 -8.60
CA VAL A 392 4.33 5.55 -9.50
C VAL A 392 3.71 4.24 -9.96
N LYS A 393 4.40 3.52 -10.86
CA LYS A 393 3.94 2.23 -11.38
C LYS A 393 3.65 1.24 -10.24
N ALA A 394 2.47 0.62 -10.30
CA ALA A 394 1.94 -0.32 -9.31
C ALA A 394 1.71 0.26 -7.90
N GLU A 395 2.02 1.54 -7.64
CA GLU A 395 1.61 2.23 -6.41
C GLU A 395 0.09 2.37 -6.41
N LYS A 396 -0.52 2.06 -5.27
CA LYS A 396 -1.96 2.21 -5.05
C LYS A 396 -2.19 3.32 -4.04
N ARG A 397 -3.17 4.16 -4.34
CA ARG A 397 -3.69 5.18 -3.42
C ARG A 397 -5.14 4.89 -3.13
N PHE A 398 -5.48 4.86 -1.85
CA PHE A 398 -6.84 4.55 -1.40
C PHE A 398 -7.53 5.79 -0.88
N PHE A 399 -8.82 5.88 -1.14
CA PHE A 399 -9.71 6.94 -0.68
C PHE A 399 -10.97 6.33 -0.09
N VAL A 400 -11.57 7.01 0.88
CA VAL A 400 -12.91 6.68 1.38
C VAL A 400 -13.76 7.93 1.42
N PHE A 401 -14.97 7.82 0.89
CA PHE A 401 -15.95 8.89 0.83
C PHE A 401 -17.24 8.46 1.51
N ALA A 402 -17.87 9.38 2.24
CA ALA A 402 -19.25 9.20 2.68
C ALA A 402 -20.15 9.10 1.43
N LEU A 403 -21.12 8.20 1.48
CA LEU A 403 -22.02 7.90 0.37
C LEU A 403 -23.44 8.41 0.68
N PRO A 404 -23.84 9.60 0.18
CA PRO A 404 -25.19 10.12 0.37
C PRO A 404 -26.23 9.30 -0.41
N GLU A 405 -27.51 9.46 -0.09
CA GLU A 405 -28.62 8.67 -0.65
C GLU A 405 -28.77 8.84 -2.18
N GLU A 406 -28.34 9.98 -2.72
CA GLU A 406 -28.32 10.26 -4.15
C GLU A 406 -27.13 9.59 -4.87
N GLY A 407 -26.18 9.05 -4.12
CA GLY A 407 -24.89 8.58 -4.62
C GLY A 407 -23.89 9.70 -4.87
N ILE A 408 -22.72 9.34 -5.40
CA ILE A 408 -21.66 10.28 -5.74
C ILE A 408 -21.31 10.20 -7.23
N THR A 409 -20.73 11.27 -7.74
CA THR A 409 -20.04 11.28 -9.02
C THR A 409 -18.56 11.48 -8.77
N VAL A 410 -17.76 10.50 -9.18
CA VAL A 410 -16.29 10.55 -9.13
C VAL A 410 -15.80 10.99 -10.50
N VAL A 411 -14.98 12.03 -10.53
CA VAL A 411 -14.25 12.47 -11.72
C VAL A 411 -12.78 12.22 -11.47
N LEU A 412 -12.22 11.29 -12.23
CA LEU A 412 -10.78 10.99 -12.26
C LEU A 412 -10.19 11.51 -13.58
N ASP A 413 -9.32 12.50 -13.48
CA ASP A 413 -8.66 13.12 -14.62
C ASP A 413 -7.15 12.86 -14.59
N ASN A 414 -6.66 12.07 -15.55
CA ASN A 414 -5.24 11.77 -15.69
C ASN A 414 -4.56 12.93 -16.43
N LYS A 415 -3.78 13.74 -15.72
CA LYS A 415 -3.03 14.86 -16.29
C LYS A 415 -1.78 14.40 -17.02
N ASN A 416 -1.14 13.35 -16.50
CA ASN A 416 0.03 12.72 -17.10
C ASN A 416 0.06 11.23 -16.70
N GLY A 417 0.43 10.36 -17.63
CA GLY A 417 0.43 8.93 -17.43
C GLY A 417 -0.98 8.34 -17.39
N THR A 418 -1.07 7.09 -16.94
CA THR A 418 -2.31 6.32 -16.96
C THR A 418 -2.56 5.70 -15.59
N THR A 419 -3.79 5.83 -15.09
CA THR A 419 -4.22 5.16 -13.86
C THR A 419 -5.36 4.20 -14.10
N VAL A 420 -5.42 3.14 -13.30
CA VAL A 420 -6.55 2.22 -13.20
C VAL A 420 -7.19 2.36 -11.84
N SER A 421 -8.51 2.49 -11.79
CA SER A 421 -9.22 2.76 -10.54
C SER A 421 -10.42 1.86 -10.33
N TYR A 422 -10.62 1.44 -9.09
CA TYR A 422 -11.69 0.55 -8.67
C TYR A 422 -12.43 1.15 -7.48
N TYR A 423 -13.71 0.80 -7.31
CA TYR A 423 -14.45 1.12 -6.10
C TYR A 423 -15.05 -0.12 -5.45
N SER A 424 -15.24 -0.08 -4.14
CA SER A 424 -16.03 -1.08 -3.40
C SER A 424 -16.80 -0.46 -2.24
N TYR A 425 -17.97 -1.01 -1.95
CA TYR A 425 -18.76 -0.66 -0.76
C TYR A 425 -18.30 -1.43 0.49
N THR A 426 -17.61 -2.57 0.31
CA THR A 426 -17.31 -3.52 1.40
C THR A 426 -15.83 -3.72 1.64
N ASP A 427 -14.99 -3.43 0.66
CA ASP A 427 -13.54 -3.59 0.77
C ASP A 427 -12.84 -2.23 0.81
N ASP A 428 -12.03 -2.02 1.84
CA ASP A 428 -11.26 -0.81 2.10
C ASP A 428 -10.00 -0.66 1.22
N THR A 429 -9.64 -1.70 0.47
CA THR A 429 -8.53 -1.67 -0.49
C THR A 429 -8.95 -2.33 -1.81
N PRO A 430 -9.94 -1.77 -2.54
CA PRO A 430 -10.46 -2.38 -3.76
C PRO A 430 -9.35 -2.55 -4.81
N SER A 431 -9.44 -3.60 -5.61
CA SER A 431 -8.38 -3.99 -6.54
C SER A 431 -8.94 -4.67 -7.78
N SER A 432 -8.07 -5.05 -8.71
CA SER A 432 -8.48 -5.85 -9.87
C SER A 432 -9.10 -7.20 -9.49
N ALA A 433 -8.77 -7.72 -8.29
CA ALA A 433 -9.24 -9.01 -7.81
C ALA A 433 -10.55 -8.94 -7.01
N PHE A 434 -10.83 -7.80 -6.37
CA PHE A 434 -12.06 -7.59 -5.62
C PHE A 434 -12.52 -6.12 -5.70
N ASN A 435 -13.65 -5.88 -6.35
CA ASN A 435 -14.25 -4.56 -6.51
C ASN A 435 -15.75 -4.66 -6.83
N ASP A 436 -16.50 -3.58 -6.63
CA ASP A 436 -17.89 -3.45 -7.07
C ASP A 436 -18.00 -2.72 -8.43
N GLY A 437 -16.93 -2.07 -8.88
CA GLY A 437 -16.83 -1.55 -10.25
C GLY A 437 -15.53 -0.79 -10.52
N ILE A 438 -15.41 -0.29 -11.75
CA ILE A 438 -14.24 0.43 -12.27
C ILE A 438 -14.60 1.91 -12.41
N ILE A 439 -13.65 2.80 -12.11
CA ILE A 439 -13.78 4.25 -12.35
C ILE A 439 -12.99 4.59 -13.62
N ASN A 440 -13.69 5.15 -14.61
CA ASN A 440 -13.09 5.62 -15.85
C ASN A 440 -13.62 7.02 -16.19
N GLY A 441 -12.76 8.03 -16.09
CA GLY A 441 -13.16 9.43 -16.26
C GLY A 441 -14.22 9.85 -15.25
N THR A 442 -15.41 10.20 -15.74
CA THR A 442 -16.58 10.53 -14.90
C THR A 442 -17.43 9.28 -14.67
N THR A 443 -17.51 8.82 -13.42
CA THR A 443 -18.24 7.61 -13.02
C THR A 443 -19.24 7.94 -11.92
N HIS A 444 -20.51 7.60 -12.13
CA HIS A 444 -21.53 7.67 -11.09
C HIS A 444 -21.51 6.38 -10.26
N ILE A 445 -21.39 6.53 -8.94
CA ILE A 445 -21.47 5.45 -7.97
C ILE A 445 -22.80 5.62 -7.22
N PRO A 446 -23.77 4.71 -7.43
CA PRO A 446 -25.08 4.83 -6.80
C PRO A 446 -24.99 4.59 -5.30
N TYR A 447 -25.97 5.10 -4.56
CA TYR A 447 -26.15 4.71 -3.17
C TYR A 447 -26.40 3.21 -3.05
N ARG A 448 -25.80 2.59 -2.02
CA ARG A 448 -26.04 1.19 -1.66
C ARG A 448 -26.06 1.05 -0.15
N GLU A 449 -27.23 0.79 0.41
CA GLU A 449 -27.36 0.43 1.81
C GLU A 449 -26.92 -1.03 2.01
N LEU A 450 -25.83 -1.22 2.76
CA LEU A 450 -25.34 -2.56 3.13
C LEU A 450 -25.97 -3.05 4.44
N SER A 451 -26.22 -2.13 5.38
CA SER A 451 -26.76 -2.40 6.72
C SER A 451 -27.35 -1.11 7.31
N PRO A 452 -28.52 -1.17 7.98
CA PRO A 452 -29.15 0.02 8.59
C PRO A 452 -28.36 0.69 9.72
N LYS A 453 -27.29 0.04 10.20
CA LYS A 453 -26.44 0.53 11.31
C LYS A 453 -25.12 1.14 10.84
N ASP A 454 -24.81 1.00 9.56
CA ASP A 454 -23.51 1.41 9.03
C ASP A 454 -23.63 2.81 8.45
N ASN A 455 -22.59 3.63 8.64
CA ASN A 455 -22.47 4.88 7.91
C ASN A 455 -22.11 4.54 6.45
N PRO A 456 -22.97 4.81 5.47
CA PRO A 456 -22.73 4.39 4.10
C PRO A 456 -21.48 5.09 3.56
N GLN A 457 -20.55 4.30 3.03
CA GLN A 457 -19.28 4.78 2.50
C GLN A 457 -18.87 3.94 1.30
N VAL A 458 -18.03 4.53 0.46
CA VAL A 458 -17.40 3.83 -0.66
C VAL A 458 -15.90 4.07 -0.62
N TYR A 459 -15.18 2.98 -0.87
CA TYR A 459 -13.73 2.97 -0.97
C TYR A 459 -13.34 2.98 -2.43
N ILE A 460 -12.29 3.73 -2.74
CA ILE A 460 -11.77 3.90 -4.09
C ILE A 460 -10.27 3.63 -4.06
N SER A 461 -9.76 2.92 -5.05
CA SER A 461 -8.33 2.81 -5.31
C SER A 461 -7.99 3.49 -6.62
N VAL A 462 -6.81 4.11 -6.67
CA VAL A 462 -6.16 4.63 -7.88
C VAL A 462 -4.79 3.99 -7.96
N THR A 463 -4.51 3.29 -9.06
CA THR A 463 -3.26 2.55 -9.28
C THR A 463 -2.52 3.14 -10.48
N GLY A 464 -1.22 3.40 -10.34
CA GLY A 464 -0.39 3.88 -11.45
C GLY A 464 0.04 2.77 -12.41
N GLU A 465 -0.03 3.00 -13.73
CA GLU A 465 0.41 2.04 -14.75
C GLU A 465 1.79 2.38 -15.34
N GLU A 466 2.18 3.66 -15.31
CA GLU A 466 3.45 4.16 -15.84
C GLU A 466 4.39 4.58 -14.70
N ASP A 467 5.66 4.89 -15.02
CA ASP A 467 6.68 5.20 -14.01
C ASP A 467 6.29 6.39 -13.12
N THR A 468 5.55 7.36 -13.68
CA THR A 468 4.95 8.49 -12.93
C THR A 468 3.58 8.82 -13.51
N ASN A 469 2.57 8.90 -12.66
CA ASN A 469 1.20 9.21 -13.06
C ASN A 469 0.68 10.35 -12.20
N HIS A 470 0.28 11.45 -12.81
CA HIS A 470 -0.32 12.60 -12.14
C HIS A 470 -1.81 12.61 -12.44
N TYR A 471 -2.63 12.67 -11.40
CA TYR A 471 -4.08 12.65 -11.55
C TYR A 471 -4.75 13.66 -10.62
N GLU A 472 -5.96 14.04 -10.99
CA GLU A 472 -6.90 14.76 -10.14
C GLU A 472 -8.10 13.87 -9.88
N ILE A 473 -8.46 13.73 -8.61
CA ILE A 473 -9.71 13.12 -8.21
C ILE A 473 -10.60 14.18 -7.58
N SER A 474 -11.82 14.31 -8.08
CA SER A 474 -12.86 15.13 -7.46
C SER A 474 -14.12 14.29 -7.31
N VAL A 475 -14.77 14.43 -6.16
CA VAL A 475 -15.98 13.66 -5.83
C VAL A 475 -17.04 14.64 -5.42
N VAL A 476 -18.15 14.66 -6.15
CA VAL A 476 -19.30 15.50 -5.86
C VAL A 476 -20.52 14.64 -5.55
N GLN A 477 -21.44 15.16 -4.74
CA GLN A 477 -22.75 14.54 -4.58
C GLN A 477 -23.44 14.50 -5.95
N TYR A 478 -24.16 13.41 -6.24
CA TYR A 478 -24.92 13.35 -7.47
C TYR A 478 -26.08 14.35 -7.43
N GLU A 479 -26.01 15.39 -8.25
CA GLU A 479 -27.15 16.27 -8.49
C GLU A 479 -28.03 15.65 -9.57
N SER A 480 -29.24 15.23 -9.20
CA SER A 480 -30.28 14.94 -10.18
C SER A 480 -30.64 16.26 -10.88
N THR A 481 -30.03 16.55 -12.03
CA THR A 481 -30.52 17.66 -12.85
C THR A 481 -31.95 17.32 -13.29
N PRO A 482 -32.97 18.13 -12.94
CA PRO A 482 -34.29 17.94 -13.54
C PRO A 482 -34.14 18.18 -15.04
N PRO A 483 -34.84 17.43 -15.91
CA PRO A 483 -34.88 17.79 -17.32
C PRO A 483 -35.33 19.25 -17.44
N PRO A 484 -34.73 20.06 -18.34
CA PRO A 484 -35.07 21.46 -18.44
C PRO A 484 -36.58 21.55 -18.66
N THR A 485 -37.28 22.14 -17.69
CA THR A 485 -38.71 22.39 -17.81
C THR A 485 -38.84 23.39 -18.94
N THR A 486 -39.28 22.91 -20.10
CA THR A 486 -39.64 23.75 -21.24
C THR A 486 -40.82 24.62 -20.80
N THR A 487 -40.49 25.79 -20.28
CA THR A 487 -41.49 26.81 -19.99
C THR A 487 -42.03 27.27 -21.36
N PRO A 488 -43.34 27.14 -21.64
CA PRO A 488 -43.87 27.57 -22.92
C PRO A 488 -43.69 29.08 -23.06
N ILE A 489 -43.12 29.49 -24.19
CA ILE A 489 -42.95 30.89 -24.59
C ILE A 489 -44.34 31.56 -24.58
N PRO A 490 -44.57 32.63 -23.81
CA PRO A 490 -45.83 33.36 -23.91
C PRO A 490 -45.83 34.13 -25.24
N THR A 491 -46.69 33.66 -26.15
CA THR A 491 -46.96 34.38 -27.41
C THR A 491 -47.81 35.59 -27.06
N THR A 492 -47.19 36.76 -26.94
CA THR A 492 -47.93 38.03 -26.80
C THR A 492 -47.83 38.78 -28.11
N ILE A 493 -48.92 38.75 -28.87
CA ILE A 493 -49.15 39.60 -30.03
C ILE A 493 -49.54 40.98 -29.49
N ALA A 494 -48.75 42.00 -29.78
CA ALA A 494 -49.14 43.39 -29.61
C ALA A 494 -48.85 44.13 -30.92
N GLU A 495 -49.95 44.38 -31.64
CA GLU A 495 -50.06 45.19 -32.84
C GLU A 495 -50.28 46.64 -32.39
N THR A 496 -49.36 47.57 -32.66
CA THR A 496 -49.71 49.00 -32.80
C THR A 496 -48.71 49.76 -33.66
N THR A 497 -49.28 50.39 -34.67
CA THR A 497 -48.81 51.37 -35.65
C THR A 497 -48.19 52.65 -35.07
N ALA A 498 -47.05 53.09 -35.63
CA ALA A 498 -46.77 54.49 -36.01
C ALA A 498 -45.36 54.66 -36.63
N GLU A 499 -45.32 55.18 -37.86
CA GLU A 499 -44.20 55.92 -38.50
C GLU A 499 -44.70 57.38 -38.69
N PRO A 500 -43.90 58.39 -39.09
CA PRO A 500 -42.45 58.42 -39.38
C PRO A 500 -41.72 59.66 -38.82
N THR A 501 -40.39 59.71 -38.94
CA THR A 501 -39.63 60.89 -39.44
C THR A 501 -38.13 60.60 -39.54
N VAL A 502 -37.56 60.95 -40.70
CA VAL A 502 -36.13 60.88 -41.06
C VAL A 502 -35.54 62.29 -41.02
N PRO A 503 -34.23 62.45 -40.72
CA PRO A 503 -33.38 63.11 -41.71
C PRO A 503 -32.02 62.42 -41.92
N MET A 504 -31.58 62.49 -43.19
CA MET A 504 -30.29 62.08 -43.76
C MET A 504 -29.11 62.94 -43.25
N THR A 505 -27.92 62.34 -43.12
CA THR A 505 -26.63 62.96 -43.53
C THR A 505 -25.57 61.88 -43.85
N ASP A 506 -24.81 62.14 -44.90
CA ASP A 506 -23.85 61.31 -45.66
C ASP A 506 -22.44 61.13 -45.04
N PRO A 507 -21.57 60.26 -45.62
CA PRO A 507 -20.33 59.75 -45.02
C PRO A 507 -19.05 60.49 -45.48
N PRO A 508 -17.91 60.17 -44.85
CA PRO A 508 -16.65 59.99 -45.61
C PRO A 508 -15.81 58.82 -45.06
N THR A 509 -14.67 58.36 -45.57
CA THR A 509 -14.00 58.25 -46.88
C THR A 509 -12.74 57.40 -46.59
N THR A 510 -12.30 56.60 -47.56
CA THR A 510 -11.11 55.72 -47.61
C THR A 510 -9.78 56.42 -47.26
N THR A 511 -8.71 55.80 -46.75
CA THR A 511 -7.61 54.96 -47.36
C THR A 511 -6.35 55.09 -46.43
N PRO A 512 -5.17 54.43 -46.62
CA PRO A 512 -4.83 53.07 -47.09
C PRO A 512 -3.84 52.31 -46.15
N ILE A 513 -3.54 51.07 -46.55
CA ILE A 513 -2.56 50.07 -46.04
C ILE A 513 -1.10 50.52 -46.31
N PRO A 514 -0.10 49.97 -45.61
CA PRO A 514 0.91 49.23 -46.38
C PRO A 514 1.25 47.84 -45.82
N THR A 515 1.33 46.92 -46.77
CA THR A 515 1.82 45.54 -46.70
C THR A 515 3.34 45.56 -46.67
N THR A 516 3.98 44.65 -45.95
CA THR A 516 5.36 44.26 -46.27
C THR A 516 5.46 42.75 -46.35
N VAL A 517 5.77 42.32 -47.57
CA VAL A 517 6.18 40.99 -47.99
C VAL A 517 7.70 40.92 -47.86
N VAL A 518 8.25 39.82 -47.36
CA VAL A 518 9.59 39.35 -47.78
C VAL A 518 9.52 37.85 -48.04
N LEU A 519 9.89 37.49 -49.28
CA LEU A 519 10.05 36.14 -49.80
C LEU A 519 11.51 35.68 -49.65
N ALA A 520 11.67 34.36 -49.66
CA ALA A 520 12.87 33.56 -49.47
C ALA A 520 14.05 33.84 -50.42
N THR A 521 15.25 33.38 -50.00
CA THR A 521 16.24 32.74 -50.89
C THR A 521 17.11 31.75 -50.11
N ASP A 522 17.16 30.52 -50.64
CA ASP A 522 18.17 29.47 -50.43
C ASP A 522 19.59 29.91 -50.82
N LEU A 523 20.63 29.26 -50.25
CA LEU A 523 21.59 28.40 -51.00
C LEU A 523 22.80 27.91 -50.17
N ALA A 524 23.00 26.59 -50.27
CA ALA A 524 24.26 25.89 -50.53
C ALA A 524 25.35 25.69 -49.45
N THR A 525 25.37 24.43 -48.94
CA THR A 525 26.46 23.42 -49.03
C THR A 525 27.93 23.82 -48.82
N THR A 526 28.65 23.07 -47.94
CA THR A 526 29.76 22.18 -48.33
C THR A 526 30.26 21.26 -47.19
N VAL A 527 30.37 19.95 -47.49
CA VAL A 527 31.46 18.95 -47.23
C VAL A 527 32.29 19.11 -45.93
N GLY A 528 32.55 18.13 -45.06
CA GLY A 528 32.57 16.67 -45.11
C GLY A 528 33.86 16.18 -44.42
N THR A 529 33.83 15.16 -43.56
CA THR A 529 34.91 14.16 -43.38
C THR A 529 34.53 13.07 -42.38
N THR A 530 34.91 11.86 -42.78
CA THR A 530 34.76 10.53 -42.18
C THR A 530 35.84 10.21 -41.15
N ALA A 531 35.54 9.40 -40.14
CA ALA A 531 36.47 8.39 -39.61
C ALA A 531 35.73 7.28 -38.87
N ALA A 532 36.18 6.04 -39.11
CA ALA A 532 35.59 4.77 -38.72
C ALA A 532 36.30 4.17 -37.48
N VAL A 533 35.56 3.36 -36.69
CA VAL A 533 35.81 1.94 -36.26
C VAL A 533 37.23 1.64 -35.67
N PRO A 534 37.38 0.92 -34.53
CA PRO A 534 37.00 -0.48 -34.54
C PRO A 534 36.44 -1.18 -33.29
N THR A 535 35.58 -2.14 -33.62
CA THR A 535 35.29 -3.41 -32.97
C THR A 535 36.55 -4.24 -32.71
N SER A 536 36.57 -4.98 -31.60
CA SER A 536 37.29 -6.25 -31.51
C SER A 536 36.44 -7.29 -30.80
N VAL A 537 36.39 -8.46 -31.43
CA VAL A 537 35.76 -9.74 -31.03
C VAL A 537 36.93 -10.73 -30.82
N PHE A 538 36.62 -11.86 -30.17
CA PHE A 538 37.35 -13.15 -30.11
C PHE A 538 38.32 -13.31 -28.91
N VAL A 539 38.44 -14.45 -28.18
CA VAL A 539 38.05 -15.87 -28.35
C VAL A 539 37.86 -16.52 -26.95
N ASN A 540 37.06 -17.59 -26.90
CA ASN A 540 36.88 -18.54 -25.80
C ASN A 540 37.72 -19.82 -26.05
N ALA A 541 38.47 -20.38 -25.07
CA ALA A 541 38.93 -21.80 -25.11
C ALA A 541 39.61 -22.31 -23.81
N SER A 542 38.93 -23.25 -23.14
CA SER A 542 39.38 -24.58 -22.62
C SER A 542 40.64 -24.78 -21.74
N THR A 543 40.38 -25.44 -20.59
CA THR A 543 41.14 -26.40 -19.72
C THR A 543 42.11 -27.38 -20.44
N PRO A 544 43.12 -28.05 -19.79
CA PRO A 544 42.92 -28.97 -18.62
C PRO A 544 44.08 -29.35 -17.63
N ALA A 545 43.67 -30.07 -16.56
CA ALA A 545 44.30 -31.24 -15.88
C ALA A 545 45.32 -31.13 -14.69
N GLY A 546 45.07 -31.97 -13.64
CA GLY A 546 46.05 -32.80 -12.87
C GLY A 546 46.46 -32.30 -11.45
N THR A 547 45.86 -32.77 -10.34
CA THR A 547 46.25 -33.90 -9.41
C THR A 547 47.50 -33.72 -8.53
N ASP A 548 47.33 -33.59 -7.19
CA ASP A 548 47.90 -34.46 -6.12
C ASP A 548 47.84 -33.82 -4.71
N GLY A 549 47.56 -34.64 -3.67
CA GLY A 549 47.44 -34.25 -2.24
C GLY A 549 48.74 -34.40 -1.41
N PRO A 550 48.68 -34.81 -0.13
CA PRO A 550 48.34 -33.99 1.05
C PRO A 550 49.44 -34.00 2.16
N ASN A 551 49.50 -33.00 3.06
CA ASN A 551 49.90 -33.20 4.48
C ASN A 551 49.81 -31.95 5.42
N THR A 552 49.06 -32.14 6.53
CA THR A 552 49.33 -31.89 7.97
C THR A 552 49.83 -30.55 8.60
N THR A 553 49.02 -30.13 9.60
CA THR A 553 49.31 -29.61 10.97
C THR A 553 49.72 -28.16 11.29
N THR A 554 48.76 -27.46 11.94
CA THR A 554 48.84 -26.60 13.16
C THR A 554 49.78 -25.38 13.25
N THR A 555 49.20 -24.18 13.36
CA THR A 555 49.27 -23.33 14.59
C THR A 555 48.31 -22.12 14.55
N SER A 556 47.56 -21.98 15.64
CA SER A 556 47.05 -20.77 16.33
C SER A 556 47.34 -19.36 15.75
N GLY A 557 46.29 -18.51 15.70
CA GLY A 557 46.43 -17.10 16.12
C GLY A 557 45.68 -16.06 15.29
N ALA A 558 44.57 -15.54 15.86
CA ALA A 558 44.05 -14.17 15.71
C ALA A 558 43.75 -13.62 14.30
N THR A 559 42.45 -13.50 13.96
CA THR A 559 41.77 -12.26 13.50
C THR A 559 40.35 -12.62 13.04
N ALA A 560 39.38 -12.50 13.94
CA ALA A 560 37.97 -12.35 13.60
C ALA A 560 37.64 -10.85 13.70
N ILE A 561 36.67 -10.39 12.88
CA ILE A 561 36.22 -9.01 12.64
C ILE A 561 36.81 -8.41 11.35
N ALA A 562 36.14 -8.65 10.21
CA ALA A 562 35.94 -7.70 9.10
C ALA A 562 35.44 -8.39 7.82
N VAL A 563 34.23 -8.99 7.81
CA VAL A 563 33.52 -9.31 6.55
C VAL A 563 32.00 -9.23 6.78
N VAL A 564 31.44 -8.02 6.87
CA VAL A 564 29.99 -7.77 6.65
C VAL A 564 29.72 -6.40 5.99
N ASN A 565 30.66 -5.44 5.95
CA ASN A 565 30.42 -4.09 5.41
C ASN A 565 30.89 -3.86 3.95
N ALA A 566 30.62 -4.79 3.02
CA ALA A 566 31.09 -4.65 1.63
C ALA A 566 30.03 -4.94 0.54
N LEU A 567 28.73 -4.81 0.86
CA LEU A 567 27.67 -4.92 -0.15
C LEU A 567 26.68 -3.72 -0.21
N PHE A 568 26.90 -2.67 0.58
CA PHE A 568 26.03 -1.48 0.59
C PHE A 568 26.68 -0.18 0.08
N VAL A 569 27.88 -0.24 -0.50
CA VAL A 569 28.62 0.95 -0.99
C VAL A 569 28.81 0.97 -2.52
N TRP A 570 28.25 0.02 -3.27
CA TRP A 570 28.45 -0.07 -4.73
C TRP A 570 27.27 0.41 -5.59
N LEU A 571 26.35 1.22 -5.04
CA LEU A 571 25.27 1.85 -5.82
C LEU A 571 25.14 3.38 -5.67
N SER A 572 26.12 4.08 -5.08
CA SER A 572 26.05 5.54 -4.86
C SER A 572 27.19 6.36 -5.46
N THR A 573 28.02 5.81 -6.35
CA THR A 573 29.14 6.55 -6.99
C THR A 573 29.12 6.57 -8.52
N THR A 574 27.94 6.47 -9.15
CA THR A 574 27.84 6.64 -10.62
C THR A 574 26.74 7.63 -11.04
N LEU A 575 26.48 8.67 -10.25
CA LEU A 575 25.67 9.81 -10.70
C LEU A 575 26.09 11.13 -10.02
N MET A 576 27.37 11.48 -10.09
CA MET A 576 27.86 12.85 -9.95
C MET A 576 29.02 13.06 -10.91
N LEU A 577 28.68 13.26 -12.19
CA LEU A 577 29.52 13.87 -13.24
C LEU A 577 28.67 14.10 -14.51
N SER A 578 27.62 14.93 -14.42
CA SER A 578 27.26 15.88 -15.48
C SER A 578 26.23 16.88 -14.97
N GLN A 579 26.62 18.15 -15.00
CA GLN A 579 25.90 19.39 -14.67
C GLN A 579 25.80 19.77 -13.20
#